data_AF-A0A7I9Y440-F1
#
_entry.id   AF-A0A7I9Y440-F1
#
_cell.length_a   1.000
_cell.length_b   1.000
_cell.length_c   1.000
_cell.angle_alpha   90.00
_cell.angle_beta   90.00
_cell.angle_gamma   90.00
#
_symmetry.space_group_name_H-M   'P 1'
#
loop_
_entity.id
_entity.type
_entity.pdbx_description
1 polymer ?
#
loop_
_entity_poly.entity_id
_entity_poly.type
_entity_poly.pdbx_seq_one_letter_code
_entity_poly.pdbx_strand_id
1 'polypeptide(L)'
;MSQSAVDRVVLLGDNDTTAHRAELARDAAKQHCIIVEAFGFEEGEAGGTDDLTEIDAVVAALGRAIAGRMDVWVPFPGPDFIREQHLRRLSLVLQRHGLNVRLTRGLYPAPTDGGMNEIDFALRREVQAVDSLDQAALAAEGAKSLGREIEMALVKADGRQSVRRTTDGGRANMHPVPPMLPSPAVPWPERKRQVKRYAGWLVHGCGVTQAATARVLNSAGQRTPTGREWKPGTVSKLLAGKYDDPRRPGDFRPDAVAG
;
A
#
# COMPACT_ATOMS: atom_id res chain seq x y z
N MET A 1 -20.73 -45.63 -35.07
CA MET A 1 -20.89 -44.84 -33.83
C MET A 1 -19.52 -44.74 -33.18
N SER A 2 -18.77 -43.69 -33.48
CA SER A 2 -17.47 -43.46 -32.84
C SER A 2 -17.74 -43.03 -31.40
N GLN A 3 -17.19 -43.77 -30.42
CA GLN A 3 -17.11 -43.28 -29.05
C GLN A 3 -16.40 -41.91 -29.11
N SER A 4 -17.10 -40.85 -28.72
CA SER A 4 -16.45 -39.56 -28.55
C SER A 4 -15.40 -39.74 -27.46
N ALA A 5 -14.12 -39.65 -27.83
CA ALA A 5 -13.04 -39.78 -26.88
C ALA A 5 -13.20 -38.69 -25.81
N VAL A 6 -13.16 -39.10 -24.55
CA VAL A 6 -13.22 -38.16 -23.43
C VAL A 6 -11.80 -37.63 -23.20
N ASP A 7 -11.64 -36.33 -23.31
CA ASP A 7 -10.35 -35.68 -23.13
C ASP A 7 -9.98 -35.63 -21.65
N ARG A 8 -8.70 -35.84 -21.36
CA ARG A 8 -8.17 -35.81 -20.00
C ARG A 8 -7.41 -34.52 -19.79
N VAL A 9 -7.63 -33.86 -18.65
CA VAL A 9 -6.96 -32.61 -18.31
C VAL A 9 -6.39 -32.63 -16.89
N VAL A 10 -5.26 -31.96 -16.69
CA VAL A 10 -4.75 -31.55 -15.38
C VAL A 10 -5.27 -30.16 -15.07
N LEU A 11 -5.88 -29.97 -13.90
CA LEU A 11 -6.27 -28.64 -13.43
C LEU A 11 -5.07 -27.94 -12.79
N LEU A 12 -4.82 -26.69 -13.17
CA LEU A 12 -3.78 -25.84 -12.61
C LEU A 12 -4.36 -24.46 -12.28
N GLY A 13 -4.10 -23.96 -11.08
CA GLY A 13 -4.50 -22.63 -10.61
C GLY A 13 -4.13 -22.44 -9.14
N ASP A 14 -4.60 -21.37 -8.54
CA ASP A 14 -4.45 -21.13 -7.10
C ASP A 14 -5.23 -22.15 -6.23
N ASN A 15 -5.01 -22.06 -4.92
CA ASN A 15 -5.69 -22.90 -3.94
C ASN A 15 -7.22 -22.73 -3.97
N ASP A 16 -7.75 -21.55 -4.30
CA ASP A 16 -9.19 -21.33 -4.46
C ASP A 16 -9.74 -22.11 -5.67
N THR A 17 -9.04 -22.07 -6.80
CA THR A 17 -9.36 -22.83 -8.00
C THR A 17 -9.42 -24.33 -7.71
N THR A 18 -8.42 -24.85 -6.98
CA THR A 18 -8.40 -26.28 -6.63
C THR A 18 -9.46 -26.66 -5.59
N ALA A 19 -9.79 -25.77 -4.65
CA ALA A 19 -10.90 -25.97 -3.71
C ALA A 19 -12.25 -26.09 -4.44
N HIS A 20 -12.43 -25.35 -5.54
CA HIS A 20 -13.61 -25.40 -6.40
C HIS A 20 -13.58 -26.50 -7.47
N ARG A 21 -12.66 -27.47 -7.39
CA ARG A 21 -12.51 -28.57 -8.36
C ARG A 21 -13.83 -29.31 -8.67
N ALA A 22 -14.69 -29.51 -7.67
CA ALA A 22 -15.95 -30.24 -7.87
C ALA A 22 -16.94 -29.51 -8.79
N GLU A 23 -16.97 -28.18 -8.74
CA GLU A 23 -17.74 -27.35 -9.67
C GLU A 23 -17.09 -27.37 -11.06
N LEU A 24 -15.78 -27.15 -11.12
CA LEU A 24 -15.00 -27.16 -12.35
C LEU A 24 -15.08 -28.51 -13.08
N ALA A 25 -15.18 -29.63 -12.36
CA ALA A 25 -15.38 -30.95 -12.94
C ALA A 25 -16.71 -31.06 -13.70
N ARG A 26 -17.77 -30.37 -13.23
CA ARG A 26 -19.05 -30.31 -13.95
C ARG A 26 -18.91 -29.49 -15.23
N ASP A 27 -18.16 -28.39 -15.17
CA ASP A 27 -17.90 -27.55 -16.34
C ASP A 27 -17.06 -28.28 -17.39
N ALA A 28 -16.03 -29.02 -16.96
CA ALA A 28 -15.23 -29.89 -17.84
C ALA A 28 -16.08 -31.01 -18.46
N ALA A 29 -16.96 -31.64 -17.68
CA ALA A 29 -17.82 -32.73 -18.16
C ALA A 29 -18.79 -32.27 -19.25
N LYS A 30 -19.31 -31.02 -19.18
CA LYS A 30 -20.13 -30.43 -20.25
C LYS A 30 -19.38 -30.33 -21.58
N GLN A 31 -18.05 -30.33 -21.54
CA GLN A 31 -17.17 -30.26 -22.70
C GLN A 31 -16.46 -31.58 -23.00
N HIS A 32 -17.00 -32.70 -22.51
CA HIS A 32 -16.40 -34.04 -22.69
C HIS A 32 -14.95 -34.15 -22.18
N CYS A 33 -14.61 -33.40 -21.12
CA CYS A 33 -13.32 -33.43 -20.46
C CYS A 33 -13.43 -33.98 -19.03
N ILE A 34 -12.40 -34.68 -18.55
CA ILE A 34 -12.28 -35.15 -17.17
C ILE A 34 -11.02 -34.56 -16.52
N ILE A 35 -11.19 -33.96 -15.35
CA ILE A 35 -10.08 -33.53 -14.50
C ILE A 35 -9.47 -34.75 -13.80
N VAL A 36 -8.28 -35.14 -14.24
CA VAL A 36 -7.55 -36.29 -13.66
C VAL A 36 -6.94 -35.92 -12.31
N GLU A 37 -6.35 -34.74 -12.24
CA GLU A 37 -5.56 -34.28 -11.08
C GLU A 37 -5.61 -32.75 -11.02
N ALA A 38 -5.35 -32.19 -9.84
CA ALA A 38 -5.35 -30.75 -9.63
C ALA A 38 -4.11 -30.35 -8.84
N PHE A 39 -3.45 -29.28 -9.29
CA PHE A 39 -2.27 -28.71 -8.64
C PHE A 39 -2.56 -27.25 -8.30
N GLY A 40 -2.37 -26.94 -7.02
CA GLY A 40 -2.67 -25.64 -6.41
C GLY A 40 -1.40 -24.96 -5.93
N PHE A 41 -1.36 -23.64 -6.04
CA PHE A 41 -0.33 -22.77 -5.46
C PHE A 41 -1.01 -21.61 -4.70
N GLU A 42 -0.26 -20.82 -3.93
CA GLU A 42 -0.83 -19.71 -3.17
C GLU A 42 -1.34 -18.59 -4.10
N GLU A 43 -2.40 -17.89 -3.69
CA GLU A 43 -2.98 -16.80 -4.47
C GLU A 43 -1.92 -15.75 -4.82
N GLY A 44 -1.73 -15.47 -6.12
CA GLY A 44 -0.75 -14.50 -6.60
C GLY A 44 0.71 -14.97 -6.58
N GLU A 45 1.01 -16.19 -6.10
CA GLU A 45 2.37 -16.76 -6.10
C GLU A 45 2.95 -16.82 -7.52
N ALA A 46 2.16 -17.32 -8.47
CA ALA A 46 2.55 -17.36 -9.86
C ALA A 46 2.62 -15.98 -10.53
N GLY A 47 1.85 -15.00 -10.08
CA GLY A 47 1.94 -13.63 -10.58
C GLY A 47 3.19 -12.90 -10.08
N GLY A 48 3.60 -13.18 -8.84
CA GLY A 48 4.75 -12.59 -8.17
C GLY A 48 6.11 -13.14 -8.62
N THR A 49 6.15 -14.37 -9.13
CA THR A 49 7.39 -15.09 -9.45
C THR A 49 7.79 -14.91 -10.92
N ASP A 50 9.05 -14.57 -11.20
CA ASP A 50 9.58 -14.37 -12.57
C ASP A 50 9.78 -15.70 -13.33
N ASP A 51 10.16 -16.75 -12.60
CA ASP A 51 10.48 -18.08 -13.10
C ASP A 51 9.48 -19.11 -12.57
N LEU A 52 8.60 -19.62 -13.45
CA LEU A 52 7.62 -20.63 -13.10
C LEU A 52 8.23 -21.97 -12.65
N THR A 53 9.52 -22.19 -12.88
CA THR A 53 10.21 -23.40 -12.39
C THR A 53 10.39 -23.40 -10.87
N GLU A 54 10.27 -22.23 -10.22
CA GLU A 54 10.31 -22.10 -8.76
C GLU A 54 8.97 -22.48 -8.10
N ILE A 55 7.92 -22.69 -8.89
CA ILE A 55 6.58 -23.06 -8.40
C ILE A 55 6.38 -24.56 -8.58
N ASP A 56 6.56 -25.30 -7.49
CA ASP A 56 6.49 -26.78 -7.48
C ASP A 56 5.19 -27.31 -8.10
N ALA A 57 4.06 -26.65 -7.83
CA ALA A 57 2.76 -27.03 -8.38
C ALA A 57 2.71 -26.94 -9.91
N VAL A 58 3.36 -25.93 -10.50
CA VAL A 58 3.43 -25.75 -11.96
C VAL A 58 4.31 -26.84 -12.58
N VAL A 59 5.48 -27.11 -11.99
CA VAL A 59 6.40 -28.15 -12.46
C VAL A 59 5.75 -29.54 -12.35
N ALA A 60 5.07 -29.83 -11.24
CA ALA A 60 4.35 -31.08 -11.03
C ALA A 60 3.20 -31.26 -12.02
N ALA A 61 2.42 -30.21 -12.28
CA ALA A 61 1.34 -30.23 -13.26
C ALA A 61 1.86 -30.52 -14.68
N LEU A 62 2.95 -29.86 -15.10
CA LEU A 62 3.59 -30.11 -16.39
C LEU A 62 4.13 -31.54 -16.50
N GLY A 63 4.85 -32.01 -15.48
CA GLY A 63 5.38 -33.37 -15.45
C GLY A 63 4.27 -34.42 -15.55
N ARG A 64 3.17 -34.20 -14.83
CA ARG A 64 1.99 -35.06 -14.85
C ARG A 64 1.30 -35.05 -16.22
N ALA A 65 1.14 -33.87 -16.81
CA ALA A 65 0.54 -33.68 -18.12
C ALA A 65 1.34 -34.42 -19.22
N ILE A 66 2.65 -34.24 -19.25
CA ILE A 66 3.56 -34.87 -20.20
C ILE A 66 3.54 -36.39 -20.05
N ALA A 67 3.70 -36.89 -18.82
CA ALA A 67 3.72 -38.33 -18.54
C ALA A 67 2.39 -39.02 -18.90
N GLY A 68 1.27 -38.35 -18.68
CA GLY A 68 -0.06 -38.88 -18.94
C GLY A 68 -0.66 -38.52 -20.29
N ARG A 69 0.06 -37.79 -21.15
CA ARG A 69 -0.40 -37.27 -22.45
C ARG A 69 -1.75 -36.56 -22.33
N MET A 70 -1.84 -35.62 -21.40
CA MET A 70 -3.06 -34.87 -21.10
C MET A 70 -2.79 -33.37 -21.15
N ASP A 71 -3.80 -32.60 -21.56
CA ASP A 71 -3.70 -31.14 -21.61
C ASP A 71 -3.69 -30.54 -20.19
N VAL A 72 -3.19 -29.32 -20.06
CA VAL A 72 -3.28 -28.55 -18.81
C VAL A 72 -4.41 -27.54 -18.95
N TRP A 73 -5.31 -27.50 -17.97
CA TRP A 73 -6.44 -26.57 -17.94
C TRP A 73 -6.24 -25.51 -16.85
N VAL A 74 -6.29 -24.25 -17.28
CA VAL A 74 -6.18 -23.05 -16.45
C VAL A 74 -7.49 -22.24 -16.59
N PRO A 75 -8.48 -22.46 -15.69
CA PRO A 75 -9.79 -21.83 -15.81
C PRO A 75 -9.79 -20.33 -15.49
N PHE A 76 -8.85 -19.86 -14.67
CA PHE A 76 -8.74 -18.47 -14.24
C PHE A 76 -7.30 -17.96 -14.42
N PRO A 77 -6.88 -17.62 -15.65
CA PRO A 77 -5.52 -17.15 -15.87
C PRO A 77 -5.25 -15.73 -15.35
N GLY A 78 -6.31 -14.94 -15.17
CA GLY A 78 -6.24 -13.51 -14.87
C GLY A 78 -5.49 -13.10 -13.61
N PRO A 79 -5.67 -13.74 -12.43
CA PRO A 79 -4.97 -13.34 -11.20
C PRO A 79 -3.52 -13.86 -11.13
N ASP A 80 -3.26 -15.05 -11.66
CA ASP A 80 -2.00 -15.78 -11.41
C ASP A 80 -1.04 -15.79 -12.60
N PHE A 81 -1.57 -15.63 -13.81
CA PHE A 81 -0.79 -15.60 -15.05
C PHE A 81 -0.90 -14.23 -15.73
N ILE A 82 -0.86 -13.16 -14.91
CA ILE A 82 -0.88 -11.75 -15.33
C ILE A 82 0.28 -11.36 -16.25
N ARG A 83 1.39 -12.09 -16.18
CA ARG A 83 2.56 -11.85 -17.01
C ARG A 83 2.38 -12.57 -18.33
N GLU A 84 2.39 -11.82 -19.43
CA GLU A 84 2.25 -12.33 -20.81
C GLU A 84 3.12 -13.59 -21.06
N GLN A 85 4.31 -13.67 -20.46
CA GLN A 85 5.21 -14.80 -20.67
C GLN A 85 4.77 -16.13 -20.04
N HIS A 86 3.98 -16.12 -18.97
CA HIS A 86 3.74 -17.35 -18.21
C HIS A 86 2.90 -18.34 -19.01
N LEU A 87 1.75 -17.92 -19.52
CA LEU A 87 0.90 -18.77 -20.37
C LEU A 87 1.62 -19.17 -21.65
N ARG A 88 2.43 -18.27 -22.23
CA ARG A 88 3.22 -18.59 -23.42
C ARG A 88 4.24 -19.70 -23.14
N ARG A 89 5.02 -19.58 -22.07
CA ARG A 89 6.03 -20.59 -21.69
C ARG A 89 5.38 -21.94 -21.45
N LEU A 90 4.26 -21.97 -20.71
CA LEU A 90 3.48 -23.20 -20.50
C LEU A 90 2.99 -23.79 -21.83
N SER A 91 2.44 -22.95 -22.72
CA SER A 91 1.97 -23.36 -24.05
C SER A 91 3.08 -23.96 -24.89
N LEU A 92 4.25 -23.31 -24.98
CA LEU A 92 5.39 -23.79 -25.76
C LEU A 92 5.94 -25.12 -25.23
N VAL A 93 6.04 -25.28 -23.90
CA VAL A 93 6.49 -26.54 -23.30
C VAL A 93 5.53 -27.67 -23.67
N LEU A 94 4.22 -27.48 -23.48
CA LEU A 94 3.23 -28.51 -23.79
C LEU A 94 3.16 -28.83 -25.29
N GLN A 95 3.27 -27.83 -26.16
CA GLN A 95 3.27 -28.01 -27.62
C GLN A 95 4.45 -28.86 -28.09
N ARG A 96 5.64 -28.72 -27.50
CA ARG A 96 6.78 -29.61 -27.79
C ARG A 96 6.48 -31.09 -27.51
N HIS A 97 5.47 -31.37 -26.68
CA HIS A 97 4.98 -32.71 -26.37
C HIS A 97 3.66 -33.06 -27.07
N GLY A 98 3.16 -32.22 -27.98
CA GLY A 98 1.89 -32.41 -28.68
C GLY A 98 0.65 -32.18 -27.81
N LEU A 99 0.80 -31.41 -26.73
CA LEU A 99 -0.24 -31.09 -25.74
C LEU A 99 -0.57 -29.59 -25.79
N ASN A 100 -1.69 -29.20 -25.17
CA ASN A 100 -2.15 -27.82 -25.15
C ASN A 100 -2.38 -27.30 -23.73
N VAL A 101 -2.21 -25.99 -23.55
CA VAL A 101 -2.87 -25.27 -22.44
C VAL A 101 -4.29 -24.95 -22.88
N ARG A 102 -5.28 -25.32 -22.07
CA ARG A 102 -6.68 -24.90 -22.23
C ARG A 102 -6.98 -23.78 -21.25
N LEU A 103 -7.53 -22.68 -21.74
CA LEU A 103 -7.76 -21.45 -20.99
C LEU A 103 -9.25 -21.24 -20.74
N THR A 104 -9.53 -20.53 -19.65
CA THR A 104 -10.87 -20.14 -19.21
C THR A 104 -11.76 -21.34 -18.85
N ARG A 105 -12.93 -21.09 -18.26
CA ARG A 105 -13.95 -22.14 -18.09
C ARG A 105 -14.41 -22.77 -19.42
N GLY A 106 -14.16 -22.07 -20.53
CA GLY A 106 -14.47 -22.52 -21.89
C GLY A 106 -13.53 -23.56 -22.47
N LEU A 107 -12.43 -23.94 -21.79
CA LEU A 107 -11.43 -24.92 -22.28
C LEU A 107 -10.85 -24.57 -23.67
N TYR A 108 -10.80 -23.27 -24.00
CA TYR A 108 -10.27 -22.83 -25.30
C TYR A 108 -8.78 -23.11 -25.38
N PRO A 109 -8.27 -23.69 -26.47
CA PRO A 109 -6.82 -23.86 -26.63
C PRO A 109 -6.15 -22.49 -26.59
N ALA A 110 -5.04 -22.40 -25.86
CA ALA A 110 -4.22 -21.21 -25.86
C ALA A 110 -3.74 -20.93 -27.29
N PRO A 111 -3.76 -19.66 -27.76
CA PRO A 111 -3.30 -19.32 -29.10
C PRO A 111 -1.87 -19.85 -29.33
N THR A 112 -1.71 -20.63 -30.39
CA THR A 112 -0.41 -21.18 -30.83
C THR A 112 0.37 -20.16 -31.66
N ASP A 113 -0.37 -19.27 -32.33
CA ASP A 113 0.15 -18.34 -33.33
C ASP A 113 -0.36 -16.94 -32.99
N GLY A 114 0.55 -15.96 -32.92
CA GLY A 114 0.22 -14.55 -32.73
C GLY A 114 0.50 -13.99 -31.33
N GLY A 115 1.39 -12.99 -31.28
CA GLY A 115 1.27 -11.88 -30.32
C GLY A 115 2.32 -11.73 -29.21
N MET A 116 3.10 -12.76 -28.86
CA MET A 116 4.01 -12.66 -27.69
C MET A 116 5.45 -13.06 -27.99
N ASN A 117 6.04 -12.57 -29.08
CA ASN A 117 7.44 -12.86 -29.44
C ASN A 117 8.38 -12.63 -28.24
N GLU A 118 9.20 -13.64 -27.90
CA GLU A 118 10.17 -13.54 -26.80
C GLU A 118 11.15 -12.39 -27.00
N ILE A 119 11.48 -12.09 -28.25
CA ILE A 119 12.34 -10.97 -28.62
C ILE A 119 11.62 -9.64 -28.31
N ASP A 120 10.35 -9.51 -28.69
CA ASP A 120 9.57 -8.29 -28.43
C ASP A 120 9.37 -8.10 -26.93
N PHE A 121 9.15 -9.17 -26.16
CA PHE A 121 9.07 -9.08 -24.71
C PHE A 121 10.42 -8.71 -24.09
N ALA A 122 11.50 -9.37 -24.48
CA ALA A 122 12.84 -9.06 -23.96
C ALA A 122 13.17 -7.59 -24.24
N LEU A 123 12.82 -7.09 -25.42
CA LEU A 123 12.96 -5.69 -25.79
C LEU A 123 12.08 -4.78 -24.93
N ARG A 124 10.80 -5.11 -24.69
CA ARG A 124 9.92 -4.33 -23.79
C ARG A 124 10.43 -4.30 -22.36
N ARG A 125 10.93 -5.44 -21.85
CA ARG A 125 11.53 -5.54 -20.51
C ARG A 125 12.78 -4.66 -20.41
N GLU A 126 13.61 -4.67 -21.44
CA GLU A 126 14.80 -3.81 -21.51
C GLU A 126 14.42 -2.33 -21.55
N VAL A 127 13.47 -1.94 -22.41
CA VAL A 127 12.96 -0.56 -22.46
C VAL A 127 12.42 -0.12 -21.10
N GLN A 128 11.61 -0.96 -20.44
CA GLN A 128 11.08 -0.65 -19.12
C GLN A 128 12.18 -0.53 -18.04
N ALA A 129 13.22 -1.36 -18.12
CA ALA A 129 14.36 -1.28 -17.21
C ALA A 129 15.15 0.03 -17.43
N VAL A 130 15.37 0.43 -18.69
CA VAL A 130 15.99 1.70 -19.05
C VAL A 130 15.15 2.89 -18.58
N ASP A 131 13.84 2.87 -18.80
CA ASP A 131 12.93 3.92 -18.34
C ASP A 131 12.95 4.05 -16.81
N SER A 132 12.97 2.91 -16.10
CA SER A 132 13.06 2.89 -14.64
C SER A 132 14.38 3.48 -14.14
N LEU A 133 15.48 3.19 -14.85
CA LEU A 133 16.80 3.76 -14.55
C LEU A 133 16.84 5.27 -14.81
N ASP A 134 16.26 5.73 -15.92
CA ASP A 134 16.15 7.17 -16.24
C ASP A 134 15.35 7.93 -15.18
N GLN A 135 14.18 7.41 -14.80
CA GLN A 135 13.37 8.00 -13.73
C GLN A 135 14.12 8.05 -12.38
N ALA A 136 14.87 6.99 -12.04
CA ALA A 136 15.70 6.98 -10.85
C ALA A 136 16.84 8.02 -10.92
N ALA A 137 17.48 8.18 -12.08
CA ALA A 137 18.51 9.18 -12.29
C ALA A 137 17.97 10.61 -12.18
N LEU A 138 16.83 10.90 -12.82
CA LEU A 138 16.13 12.18 -12.72
C LEU A 138 15.72 12.49 -11.28
N ALA A 139 15.19 11.51 -10.55
CA ALA A 139 14.84 11.67 -9.14
C ALA A 139 16.06 11.96 -8.27
N ALA A 140 17.19 11.28 -8.51
CA ALA A 140 18.42 11.49 -7.77
C ALA A 140 19.02 12.89 -7.99
N GLU A 141 19.08 13.36 -9.24
CA GLU A 141 19.56 14.71 -9.55
C GLU A 141 18.59 15.80 -9.07
N GLY A 142 17.27 15.57 -9.21
CA GLY A 142 16.24 16.45 -8.67
C GLY A 142 16.34 16.59 -7.15
N ALA A 143 16.55 15.49 -6.43
CA ALA A 143 16.74 15.50 -4.97
C ALA A 143 18.01 16.27 -4.56
N LYS A 144 19.12 16.14 -5.29
CA LYS A 144 20.35 16.92 -5.04
C LYS A 144 20.14 18.41 -5.30
N SER A 145 19.48 18.78 -6.39
CA SER A 145 19.18 20.18 -6.72
C SER A 145 18.30 20.81 -5.64
N LEU A 146 17.20 20.14 -5.28
CA LEU A 146 16.29 20.60 -4.24
C LEU A 146 16.99 20.73 -2.89
N GLY A 147 17.87 19.78 -2.53
CA GLY A 147 18.68 19.86 -1.32
C GLY A 147 19.58 21.10 -1.30
N ARG A 148 20.26 21.40 -2.40
CA ARG A 148 21.09 22.62 -2.54
C ARG A 148 20.26 23.90 -2.48
N GLU A 149 19.10 23.93 -3.11
CA GLU A 149 18.19 25.08 -3.05
C GLU A 149 17.69 25.34 -1.64
N ILE A 150 17.34 24.29 -0.89
CA ILE A 150 16.96 24.38 0.52
C ILE A 150 18.13 24.92 1.35
N GLU A 151 19.34 24.40 1.17
CA GLU A 151 20.53 24.84 1.89
C GLU A 151 20.85 26.32 1.60
N MET A 152 20.80 26.74 0.34
CA MET A 152 20.97 28.14 -0.05
C MET A 152 19.86 29.04 0.54
N ALA A 153 18.62 28.57 0.57
CA ALA A 153 17.51 29.31 1.15
C ALA A 153 17.66 29.48 2.67
N LEU A 154 18.15 28.44 3.38
CA LEU A 154 18.44 28.47 4.81
C LEU A 154 19.60 29.43 5.12
N VAL A 155 20.72 29.35 4.38
CA VAL A 155 21.87 30.26 4.55
C VAL A 155 21.46 31.72 4.28
N LYS A 156 20.62 31.96 3.26
CA LYS A 156 20.08 33.31 2.98
C LYS A 156 19.10 33.80 4.04
N ALA A 157 18.36 32.90 4.69
CA ALA A 157 17.48 33.24 5.81
C ALA A 157 18.28 33.62 7.06
N ASP A 158 19.39 32.93 7.35
CA ASP A 158 20.31 33.26 8.44
C ASP A 158 21.05 34.59 8.19
N GLY A 159 21.51 34.83 6.96
CA GLY A 159 22.14 36.11 6.58
C GLY A 159 21.19 37.32 6.57
N ARG A 160 19.87 37.11 6.71
CA ARG A 160 18.84 38.15 6.78
C ARG A 160 18.22 38.31 8.17
N GLN A 161 18.71 37.62 9.19
CA GLN A 161 18.28 37.87 10.57
C GLN A 161 18.89 39.16 11.15
N SER A 162 18.50 40.30 10.59
CA SER A 162 18.19 41.47 11.41
C SER A 162 16.67 41.61 11.38
N VAL A 163 15.99 41.01 12.35
CA VAL A 163 14.52 41.04 12.43
C VAL A 163 14.07 42.46 12.78
N ARG A 164 13.90 43.31 11.76
CA ARG A 164 13.07 44.51 11.84
C ARG A 164 11.62 44.09 11.63
N ARG A 165 10.82 44.23 12.70
CA ARG A 165 9.36 44.13 12.62
C ARG A 165 8.84 45.17 11.64
N THR A 166 8.13 44.71 10.62
CA THR A 166 7.21 45.54 9.83
C THR A 166 5.82 44.96 9.98
N THR A 167 4.96 45.74 10.63
CA THR A 167 3.51 45.63 10.56
C THR A 167 3.07 46.04 9.15
N ASP A 168 2.27 45.22 8.48
CA ASP A 168 0.85 45.51 8.19
C ASP A 168 0.36 44.90 6.85
N GLY A 169 -0.93 44.51 6.87
CA GLY A 169 -1.88 44.59 5.75
C GLY A 169 -1.67 43.78 4.47
N GLY A 170 -2.37 42.64 4.32
CA GLY A 170 -2.66 42.10 2.98
C GLY A 170 -3.16 40.66 2.96
N ARG A 171 -4.46 40.47 2.69
CA ARG A 171 -5.15 39.17 2.62
C ARG A 171 -4.70 38.33 1.41
N ALA A 172 -4.18 37.12 1.66
CA ALA A 172 -4.18 36.01 0.71
C ALA A 172 -4.05 34.66 1.47
N ASN A 173 -5.05 33.79 1.30
CA ASN A 173 -5.13 32.36 1.68
C ASN A 173 -4.21 31.87 2.81
N MET A 174 -4.64 32.08 4.06
CA MET A 174 -4.03 31.49 5.24
C MET A 174 -4.44 30.01 5.37
N HIS A 175 -3.51 29.09 5.12
CA HIS A 175 -3.37 27.99 6.08
C HIS A 175 -3.11 28.67 7.43
N PRO A 176 -3.98 28.52 8.44
CA PRO A 176 -3.83 29.26 9.69
C PRO A 176 -2.48 28.90 10.27
N VAL A 177 -1.57 29.89 10.32
CA VAL A 177 -0.26 29.77 10.95
C VAL A 177 -0.48 29.11 12.31
N PRO A 178 0.27 28.05 12.66
CA PRO A 178 0.08 27.35 13.92
C PRO A 178 0.13 28.39 15.05
N PRO A 179 -0.91 28.49 15.90
CA PRO A 179 -0.82 29.34 17.07
C PRO A 179 0.39 28.90 17.90
N MET A 180 1.07 29.84 18.56
CA MET A 180 2.19 29.46 19.42
C MET A 180 1.66 28.71 20.64
N LEU A 181 2.29 27.58 20.95
CA LEU A 181 2.07 26.90 22.22
C LEU A 181 2.93 27.62 23.28
N PRO A 182 2.35 28.11 24.39
CA PRO A 182 3.08 28.81 25.44
C PRO A 182 4.02 27.87 26.20
N SER A 183 5.04 28.41 26.87
CA SER A 183 5.91 27.61 27.73
C SER A 183 5.09 26.90 28.84
N PRO A 184 5.36 25.61 29.13
CA PRO A 184 4.72 24.89 30.23
C PRO A 184 4.95 25.52 31.61
N ALA A 185 6.05 26.27 31.78
CA ALA A 185 6.42 26.95 33.02
C ALA A 185 5.53 28.16 33.35
N VAL A 186 4.79 28.70 32.36
CA VAL A 186 3.88 29.83 32.57
C VAL A 186 2.64 29.34 33.33
N PRO A 187 2.16 30.00 34.41
CA PRO A 187 1.00 29.55 35.17
C PRO A 187 -0.25 29.28 34.30
N TRP A 188 -1.05 28.28 34.70
CA TRP A 188 -2.22 27.84 33.92
C TRP A 188 -3.15 28.98 33.47
N PRO A 189 -3.52 29.97 34.32
CA PRO A 189 -4.41 31.07 33.91
C PRO A 189 -3.91 31.86 32.70
N GLU A 190 -2.59 32.04 32.58
CA GLU A 190 -1.95 32.82 31.52
C GLU A 190 -1.79 32.00 30.23
N ARG A 191 -1.45 30.72 30.35
CA ARG A 191 -1.24 29.83 29.18
C ARG A 191 -2.52 29.23 28.61
N LYS A 192 -3.57 29.09 29.42
CA LYS A 192 -4.82 28.38 29.09
C LYS A 192 -5.47 28.80 27.76
N ARG A 193 -5.62 30.11 27.51
CA ARG A 193 -6.25 30.60 26.26
C ARG A 193 -5.46 30.14 25.04
N GLN A 194 -4.13 30.16 25.13
CA GLN A 194 -3.22 29.79 24.05
C GLN A 194 -3.20 28.26 23.86
N VAL A 195 -3.18 27.48 24.94
CA VAL A 195 -3.28 26.01 24.89
C VAL A 195 -4.63 25.57 24.28
N LYS A 196 -5.76 26.22 24.66
CA LYS A 196 -7.08 25.97 24.06
C LYS A 196 -7.09 26.29 22.56
N ARG A 197 -6.51 27.43 22.16
CA ARG A 197 -6.40 27.84 20.75
C ARG A 197 -5.53 26.85 19.95
N TYR A 198 -4.43 26.37 20.52
CA TYR A 198 -3.55 25.38 19.91
C TYR A 198 -4.24 24.03 19.71
N ALA A 199 -4.88 23.50 20.76
CA ALA A 199 -5.66 22.28 20.66
C ALA A 199 -6.80 22.41 19.65
N GLY A 200 -7.47 23.57 19.60
CA GLY A 200 -8.53 23.84 18.63
C GLY A 200 -8.01 23.89 17.20
N TRP A 201 -6.85 24.48 16.97
CA TRP A 201 -6.19 24.47 15.66
C TRP A 201 -5.83 23.05 15.21
N LEU A 202 -5.27 22.21 16.09
CA LEU A 202 -4.99 20.82 15.76
C LEU A 202 -6.26 20.03 15.37
N VAL A 203 -7.30 20.13 16.18
CA VAL A 203 -8.52 19.33 15.98
C VAL A 203 -9.37 19.86 14.82
N HIS A 204 -9.64 21.16 14.79
CA HIS A 204 -10.55 21.77 13.82
C HIS A 204 -9.85 22.32 12.59
N GLY A 205 -8.60 22.78 12.72
CA GLY A 205 -7.81 23.33 11.61
C GLY A 205 -7.01 22.27 10.84
N CYS A 206 -6.53 21.23 11.51
CA CYS A 206 -5.72 20.16 10.90
C CYS A 206 -6.41 18.79 10.87
N GLY A 207 -7.61 18.65 11.43
CA GLY A 207 -8.33 17.36 11.46
C GLY A 207 -7.72 16.30 12.38
N VAL A 208 -6.84 16.68 13.30
CA VAL A 208 -6.14 15.76 14.21
C VAL A 208 -7.11 15.23 15.27
N THR A 209 -7.08 13.93 15.55
CA THR A 209 -7.95 13.32 16.58
C THR A 209 -7.61 13.84 17.98
N GLN A 210 -8.59 13.89 18.89
CA GLN A 210 -8.36 14.32 20.27
C GLN A 210 -7.29 13.49 21.00
N ALA A 211 -7.13 12.21 20.64
CA ALA A 211 -6.08 11.35 21.17
C ALA A 211 -4.68 11.73 20.66
N ALA A 212 -4.54 12.06 19.38
CA ALA A 212 -3.29 12.57 18.83
C ALA A 212 -2.95 13.96 19.40
N THR A 213 -3.94 14.86 19.52
CA THR A 213 -3.77 16.16 20.18
C THR A 213 -3.30 16.02 21.63
N ALA A 214 -3.83 15.05 22.39
CA ALA A 214 -3.37 14.78 23.75
C ALA A 214 -1.88 14.37 23.80
N ARG A 215 -1.43 13.53 22.86
CA ARG A 215 -0.01 13.13 22.74
C ARG A 215 0.88 14.34 22.44
N VAL A 216 0.47 15.22 21.51
CA VAL A 216 1.22 16.44 21.17
C VAL A 216 1.34 17.40 22.37
N LEU A 217 0.26 17.58 23.13
CA LEU A 217 0.31 18.42 24.34
C LEU A 217 1.24 17.81 25.40
N ASN A 218 1.17 16.50 25.61
CA ASN A 218 2.02 15.80 26.59
C ASN A 218 3.50 15.85 26.22
N SER A 219 3.85 15.65 24.95
CA SER A 219 5.23 15.71 24.46
C SER A 219 5.81 17.13 24.52
N ALA A 220 4.97 18.15 24.33
CA ALA A 220 5.34 19.55 24.54
C ALA A 220 5.40 19.96 26.02
N GLY A 221 5.34 19.01 26.96
CA GLY A 221 5.41 19.26 28.40
C GLY A 221 4.16 19.90 29.00
N GLN A 222 3.10 20.11 28.23
CA GLN A 222 1.87 20.69 28.77
C GLN A 222 1.17 19.70 29.70
N ARG A 223 0.58 20.23 30.77
CA ARG A 223 -0.24 19.49 31.72
C ARG A 223 -1.57 20.20 31.94
N THR A 224 -2.56 19.43 32.37
CA THR A 224 -3.87 19.97 32.79
C THR A 224 -3.68 20.95 33.95
N PRO A 225 -4.68 21.79 34.29
CA PRO A 225 -4.62 22.65 35.47
C PRO A 225 -4.29 21.91 36.77
N THR A 226 -4.64 20.63 36.85
CA THR A 226 -4.37 19.74 37.99
C THR A 226 -3.01 19.01 37.89
N GLY A 227 -2.14 19.40 36.96
CA GLY A 227 -0.82 18.80 36.75
C GLY A 227 -0.82 17.42 36.08
N ARG A 228 -1.98 16.92 35.64
CA ARG A 228 -2.10 15.59 35.03
C ARG A 228 -1.81 15.62 33.53
N GLU A 229 -1.53 14.45 32.96
CA GLU A 229 -1.41 14.28 31.52
C GLU A 229 -2.74 14.48 30.79
N TRP A 230 -2.63 14.94 29.55
CA TRP A 230 -3.75 15.05 28.62
C TRP A 230 -4.21 13.66 28.17
N LYS A 231 -5.52 13.45 28.22
CA LYS A 231 -6.27 12.33 27.64
C LYS A 231 -7.29 12.87 26.64
N PRO A 232 -7.84 12.04 25.72
CA PRO A 232 -8.86 12.50 24.76
C PRO A 232 -10.02 13.24 25.43
N GLY A 233 -10.52 12.70 26.55
CA GLY A 233 -11.60 13.32 27.33
C GLY A 233 -11.23 14.66 27.97
N THR A 234 -9.97 14.90 28.35
CA THR A 234 -9.54 16.21 28.90
C THR A 234 -9.31 17.23 27.79
N VAL A 235 -8.88 16.79 26.60
CA VAL A 235 -8.82 17.64 25.40
C VAL A 235 -10.22 18.09 24.98
N SER A 236 -11.19 17.16 24.96
CA SER A 236 -12.60 17.50 24.74
C SER A 236 -13.13 18.54 25.74
N LYS A 237 -12.85 18.35 27.04
CA LYS A 237 -13.20 19.33 28.09
C LYS A 237 -12.54 20.70 27.88
N LEU A 238 -11.29 20.74 27.39
CA LEU A 238 -10.59 21.97 27.07
C LEU A 238 -11.25 22.74 25.93
N LEU A 239 -11.57 22.06 24.83
CA LEU A 239 -12.23 22.67 23.68
C LEU A 239 -13.64 23.16 24.02
N ALA A 240 -14.38 22.38 24.81
CA ALA A 240 -15.69 22.75 25.32
C ALA A 240 -15.67 23.89 26.36
N GLY A 241 -14.50 24.43 26.72
CA GLY A 241 -14.38 25.53 27.67
C GLY A 241 -14.71 25.15 29.11
N LYS A 242 -14.70 23.86 29.47
CA LYS A 242 -15.02 23.42 30.86
C LYS A 242 -13.94 23.77 31.89
N TYR A 243 -12.80 24.31 31.44
CA TYR A 243 -11.80 24.93 32.31
C TYR A 243 -11.97 26.47 32.39
N ASP A 244 -13.04 27.04 31.81
CA ASP A 244 -13.36 28.48 31.77
C ASP A 244 -13.98 29.06 33.04
N ASP A 245 -14.41 28.21 33.98
CA ASP A 245 -15.09 28.63 35.20
C ASP A 245 -14.15 28.55 36.43
N PRO A 246 -14.08 29.60 37.29
CA PRO A 246 -13.37 29.51 38.56
C PRO A 246 -14.26 28.75 39.56
N ARG A 247 -13.97 27.48 39.83
CA ARG A 247 -14.57 26.80 41.00
C ARG A 247 -13.55 26.16 41.93
N ARG A 248 -13.49 26.83 43.09
CA ARG A 248 -13.02 26.51 44.45
C ARG A 248 -11.58 26.90 44.83
N PRO A 249 -11.41 27.88 45.75
CA PRO A 249 -10.14 28.15 46.41
C PRO A 249 -9.81 26.94 47.30
N GLY A 250 -8.73 26.22 46.95
CA GLY A 250 -8.31 25.03 47.69
C GLY A 250 -7.32 24.12 46.95
N ASP A 251 -7.30 24.14 45.61
CA ASP A 251 -6.45 23.23 44.81
C ASP A 251 -5.17 23.90 44.25
N PHE A 252 -4.74 25.02 44.83
CA PHE A 252 -3.42 25.58 44.51
C PHE A 252 -2.35 24.76 45.23
N ARG A 253 -1.72 23.81 44.53
CA ARG A 253 -0.36 23.37 44.86
C ARG A 253 0.60 24.17 43.98
N PRO A 254 1.41 25.09 44.53
CA PRO A 254 2.51 25.67 43.77
C PRO A 254 3.44 24.53 43.33
N ASP A 255 3.94 24.65 42.10
CA ASP A 255 4.90 23.71 41.51
C ASP A 255 6.02 23.44 42.52
N ALA A 256 6.17 22.17 42.88
CA ALA A 256 7.23 21.72 43.74
C ALA A 256 8.58 22.04 43.08
N VAL A 257 9.37 22.83 43.82
CA VAL A 257 10.80 23.09 43.71
C VAL A 257 11.55 21.95 43.03
N ALA A 258 12.22 22.27 41.93
CA ALA A 258 13.30 21.44 41.40
C ALA A 258 14.46 21.46 42.42
N GLY A 259 14.70 20.33 43.06
CA GLY A 259 16.01 19.93 43.56
C GLY A 259 16.65 18.99 42.55
#